data_AF-A0A1E1J7K3-F1
#
_entry.id   AF-A0A1E1J7K3-F1
#
_cell.length_a   1.000
_cell.length_b   1.000
_cell.length_c   1.000
_cell.angle_alpha   90.00
_cell.angle_beta   90.00
_cell.angle_gamma   90.00
#
_symmetry.space_group_name_H-M   'P 1'
#
loop_
_entity.id
_entity.type
_entity.pdbx_description
1 polymer ?
#
loop_
_entity_poly.entity_id
_entity_poly.type
_entity_poly.pdbx_seq_one_letter_code
_entity_poly.pdbx_strand_id
1 'polypeptide(L)'
;MLSEGEYHLVAVAFQSMDPNNTGLVPLSEVKKRYFAHEHPRVKEGSMAPSAARDTLDYHFGVCAADHGGSITFDEFLAYHEKIADEAYDEHVGDVAAFTEKTIMKLWRLGDLLLPTGVRPVFPVAQPPTGLYASTNMTLVWVEPRLIDASPASGQQSPSIGGTATPSINAYGAVHASDLFVLRGVKDVVRSIFARGDLPEELQGYFAYPEELTGLAVDYVAPRVSIQRWYDFTWEYAEGKYCGVEGIISIRVDLESLPAGLRQFVCDHATAVSRGTTWIQTRPMVNPMYKKTSSAYGYGVNEECRKIHRWKVKTFEGKQYGNQYHGLCGKYFAKMKEPLKCSTTTGMNM
;
A
#
# COMPACT_ATOMS: atom_id res chain seq x y z
N MET A 1 18.97 21.40 9.41
CA MET A 1 18.28 21.12 8.12
C MET A 1 18.17 19.62 7.93
N LEU A 2 16.95 19.11 7.71
CA LEU A 2 16.69 17.69 7.51
C LEU A 2 17.13 17.24 6.10
N SER A 3 17.61 16.00 6.00
CA SER A 3 17.83 15.26 4.78
C SER A 3 16.52 14.92 4.07
N GLU A 4 16.61 14.55 2.80
CA GLU A 4 15.44 14.19 1.97
C GLU A 4 14.64 13.02 2.55
N GLY A 5 15.32 12.01 3.10
CA GLY A 5 14.67 10.86 3.74
C GLY A 5 13.91 11.23 5.02
N GLU A 6 14.52 12.04 5.89
CA GLU A 6 13.87 12.51 7.11
C GLU A 6 12.66 13.40 6.80
N TYR A 7 12.79 14.29 5.81
CA TYR A 7 11.69 15.12 5.35
C TYR A 7 10.51 14.27 4.86
N HIS A 8 10.80 13.23 4.08
CA HIS A 8 9.79 12.29 3.62
C HIS A 8 9.09 11.58 4.80
N LEU A 9 9.83 11.15 5.82
CA LEU A 9 9.24 10.53 7.02
C LEU A 9 8.36 11.49 7.81
N VAL A 10 8.75 12.76 7.92
CA VAL A 10 7.91 13.80 8.56
C VAL A 10 6.63 14.03 7.74
N ALA A 11 6.73 14.06 6.41
CA ALA A 11 5.56 14.17 5.53
C ALA A 11 4.62 12.97 5.67
N VAL A 12 5.15 11.75 5.67
CA VAL A 12 4.38 10.51 5.89
C VAL A 12 3.72 10.52 7.27
N ALA A 13 4.46 10.92 8.31
CA ALA A 13 3.93 11.05 9.66
C ALA A 13 2.73 12.00 9.69
N PHE A 14 2.89 13.20 9.11
CA PHE A 14 1.84 14.22 9.06
C PHE A 14 0.61 13.74 8.27
N GLN A 15 0.80 13.20 7.06
CA GLN A 15 -0.28 12.68 6.22
C GLN A 15 -1.05 11.55 6.90
N SER A 16 -0.38 10.70 7.68
CA SER A 16 -1.05 9.65 8.44
C SER A 16 -2.06 10.18 9.48
N MET A 17 -1.94 11.46 9.82
CA MET A 17 -2.82 12.20 10.75
C MET A 17 -3.83 13.09 10.06
N ASP A 18 -3.65 13.36 8.77
CA ASP A 18 -4.54 14.15 7.93
C ASP A 18 -5.13 13.30 6.79
N PRO A 19 -5.99 12.30 7.09
CA PRO A 19 -6.54 11.41 6.07
C PRO A 19 -7.39 12.15 5.04
N ASN A 20 -7.94 13.32 5.40
CA ASN A 20 -8.77 14.14 4.53
C ASN A 20 -7.95 15.11 3.67
N ASN A 21 -6.62 15.12 3.83
CA ASN A 21 -5.71 16.01 3.12
C ASN A 21 -6.10 17.50 3.22
N THR A 22 -6.47 17.91 4.42
CA THR A 22 -6.86 19.30 4.72
C THR A 22 -5.67 20.24 4.87
N GLY A 23 -4.45 19.71 5.02
CA GLY A 23 -3.26 20.45 5.40
C GLY A 23 -3.21 20.87 6.86
N LEU A 24 -4.20 20.45 7.66
CA LEU A 24 -4.36 20.82 9.06
C LEU A 24 -4.62 19.56 9.91
N VAL A 25 -3.75 19.30 10.87
CA VAL A 25 -3.92 18.16 11.80
C VAL A 25 -4.38 18.70 13.16
N PRO A 26 -5.55 18.28 13.69
CA PRO A 26 -5.97 18.68 15.03
C PRO A 26 -4.95 18.27 16.09
N LEU A 27 -4.64 19.16 17.03
CA LEU A 27 -3.64 18.89 18.08
C LEU A 27 -3.99 17.64 18.91
N SER A 28 -5.27 17.37 19.14
CA SER A 28 -5.73 16.15 19.81
C SER A 28 -5.26 14.87 19.11
N GLU A 29 -5.20 14.90 17.78
CA GLU A 29 -4.83 13.77 16.95
C GLU A 29 -3.29 13.59 16.92
N VAL A 30 -2.53 14.68 16.95
CA VAL A 30 -1.07 14.67 17.16
C VAL A 30 -0.72 14.03 18.50
N LYS A 31 -1.34 14.49 19.59
CA LYS A 31 -1.11 13.97 20.96
C LYS A 31 -1.42 12.48 21.07
N LYS A 32 -2.47 12.02 20.37
CA LYS A 32 -2.88 10.62 20.37
C LYS A 32 -1.83 9.71 19.72
N ARG A 33 -1.14 10.18 18.67
CA ARG A 33 -0.12 9.41 17.97
C ARG A 33 1.27 9.51 18.60
N TYR A 34 1.56 10.63 19.25
CA TYR A 34 2.87 10.85 19.83
C TYR A 34 3.24 9.83 20.90
N PHE A 35 4.36 9.14 20.68
CA PHE A 35 4.89 8.14 21.59
C PHE A 35 6.07 8.69 22.40
N ALA A 36 5.71 9.39 23.47
CA ALA A 36 6.66 10.04 24.38
C ALA A 36 7.73 9.11 24.98
N HIS A 37 7.50 7.79 25.06
CA HIS A 37 8.49 6.84 25.57
C HIS A 37 9.71 6.66 24.65
N GLU A 38 9.56 6.97 23.37
CA GLU A 38 10.64 6.88 22.38
C GLU A 38 11.35 8.21 22.15
N HIS A 39 10.98 9.26 22.89
CA HIS A 39 11.71 10.52 22.85
C HIS A 39 13.15 10.32 23.34
N PRO A 40 14.19 10.85 22.66
CA PRO A 40 15.58 10.55 22.98
C PRO A 40 15.94 10.75 24.45
N ARG A 41 15.61 11.93 25.00
CA ARG A 41 15.81 12.25 26.42
C ARG A 41 15.06 11.34 27.39
N VAL A 42 13.95 10.75 26.96
CA VAL A 42 13.21 9.77 27.77
C VAL A 42 13.92 8.41 27.77
N LYS A 43 14.48 8.00 26.62
CA LYS A 43 15.25 6.75 26.52
C LYS A 43 16.56 6.80 27.30
N GLU A 44 17.18 7.96 27.34
CA GLU A 44 18.40 8.22 28.11
C GLU A 44 18.12 8.38 29.61
N GLY A 45 16.85 8.48 30.01
CA GLY A 45 16.43 8.68 31.40
C GLY A 45 16.61 10.10 31.91
N SER A 46 16.96 11.06 31.04
CA SER A 46 17.10 12.48 31.39
C SER A 46 15.76 13.22 31.43
N MET A 47 14.69 12.63 30.88
CA MET A 47 13.34 13.20 30.85
C MET A 47 12.27 12.15 31.17
N ALA A 48 11.20 12.56 31.88
CA ALA A 48 10.03 11.70 32.08
C ALA A 48 9.11 11.71 30.83
N PRO A 49 8.41 10.61 30.50
CA PRO A 49 7.47 10.58 29.39
C PRO A 49 6.36 11.66 29.49
N SER A 50 5.94 12.03 30.69
CA SER A 50 4.98 13.14 30.90
C SER A 50 5.59 14.48 30.47
N ALA A 51 6.83 14.76 30.86
CA ALA A 51 7.53 15.98 30.47
C ALA A 51 7.76 16.07 28.95
N ALA A 52 7.98 14.93 28.27
CA ALA A 52 8.06 14.90 26.82
C ALA A 52 6.72 15.20 26.14
N ARG A 53 5.58 14.83 26.75
CA ARG A 53 4.24 15.23 26.28
C ARG A 53 3.97 16.71 26.56
N ASP A 54 4.36 17.20 27.73
CA ASP A 54 4.19 18.61 28.10
C ASP A 54 5.01 19.52 27.18
N THR A 55 6.21 19.08 26.79
CA THR A 55 7.07 19.79 25.82
C THR A 55 6.41 19.84 24.44
N LEU A 56 5.82 18.73 23.99
CA LEU A 56 5.05 18.69 22.74
C LEU A 56 3.82 19.61 22.81
N ASP A 57 3.09 19.58 23.91
CA ASP A 57 1.91 20.41 24.15
C ASP A 57 2.26 21.89 24.17
N TYR A 58 3.41 22.25 24.74
CA TYR A 58 3.91 23.61 24.73
C TYR A 58 4.26 24.06 23.30
N HIS A 59 5.01 23.23 22.57
CA HIS A 59 5.44 23.55 21.21
C HIS A 59 4.28 23.69 20.23
N PHE A 60 3.41 22.68 20.15
CA PHE A 60 2.28 22.72 19.23
C PHE A 60 1.08 23.48 19.78
N GLY A 61 0.97 23.71 21.09
CA GLY A 61 -0.13 24.46 21.67
C GLY A 61 -0.13 25.93 21.26
N VAL A 62 1.05 26.53 21.12
CA VAL A 62 1.20 27.91 20.61
C VAL A 62 0.80 27.96 19.13
N CYS A 63 1.39 27.09 18.31
CA CYS A 63 1.06 26.94 16.88
C CYS A 63 -0.44 26.65 16.63
N ALA A 64 -1.03 25.81 17.47
CA ALA A 64 -2.43 25.42 17.33
C ALA A 64 -3.40 26.55 17.69
N ALA A 65 -3.02 27.48 18.56
CA ALA A 65 -3.85 28.63 18.87
C ALA A 65 -4.08 29.52 17.64
N ASP A 66 -3.07 29.64 16.77
CA ASP A 66 -3.12 30.44 15.54
C ASP A 66 -3.98 29.79 14.45
N HIS A 67 -4.16 28.47 14.52
CA HIS A 67 -4.87 27.67 13.51
C HIS A 67 -6.11 26.93 14.05
N GLY A 68 -6.79 27.51 15.05
CA GLY A 68 -8.08 27.00 15.55
C GLY A 68 -8.01 25.61 16.19
N GLY A 69 -6.89 25.27 16.82
CA GLY A 69 -6.64 23.99 17.48
C GLY A 69 -5.97 22.93 16.60
N SER A 70 -5.51 23.30 15.41
CA SER A 70 -4.83 22.40 14.45
C SER A 70 -3.40 22.85 14.18
N ILE A 71 -2.56 21.99 13.63
CA ILE A 71 -1.19 22.34 13.24
C ILE A 71 -1.01 22.17 11.73
N THR A 72 -0.17 23.00 11.14
CA THR A 72 0.25 22.93 9.74
C THR A 72 1.45 22.02 9.57
N PHE A 73 1.74 21.63 8.32
CA PHE A 73 2.90 20.81 8.01
C PHE A 73 4.23 21.54 8.31
N ASP A 74 4.31 22.85 8.04
CA ASP A 74 5.53 23.63 8.29
C ASP A 74 5.87 23.72 9.78
N GLU A 75 4.86 23.88 10.65
CA GLU A 75 5.04 23.86 12.10
C GLU A 75 5.47 22.48 12.59
N PHE A 76 4.90 21.42 11.99
CA PHE A 76 5.27 20.05 12.28
C PHE A 76 6.71 19.74 11.83
N LEU A 77 7.13 20.27 10.69
CA LEU A 77 8.48 20.16 10.16
C LEU A 77 9.48 20.91 11.05
N ALA A 78 9.18 22.14 11.43
CA ALA A 78 10.03 22.96 12.30
C ALA A 78 10.30 22.29 13.65
N TYR A 79 9.32 21.55 14.20
CA TYR A 79 9.52 20.74 15.40
C TYR A 79 10.59 19.66 15.21
N HIS A 80 10.63 19.01 14.05
CA HIS A 80 11.63 17.97 13.74
C HIS A 80 12.99 18.56 13.39
N GLU A 81 13.03 19.71 12.73
CA GLU A 81 14.27 20.46 12.53
C GLU A 81 14.91 20.81 13.86
N LYS A 82 14.10 21.23 14.86
CA LYS A 82 14.61 21.49 16.21
C LYS A 82 15.19 20.23 16.88
N ILE A 83 14.56 19.06 16.72
CA ILE A 83 15.11 17.80 17.24
C ILE A 83 16.45 17.46 16.57
N ALA A 84 16.54 17.65 15.25
CA ALA A 84 17.78 17.40 14.51
C ALA A 84 18.89 18.38 14.94
N ASP A 85 18.56 19.65 15.16
CA ASP A 85 19.49 20.66 15.64
C ASP A 85 19.98 20.34 17.07
N GLU A 86 19.08 19.91 17.97
CA GLU A 86 19.47 19.44 19.31
C GLU A 86 20.40 18.21 19.25
N ALA A 87 20.15 17.27 18.34
CA ALA A 87 21.01 16.09 18.14
C ALA A 87 22.39 16.46 17.56
N TYR A 88 22.45 17.50 16.73
CA TYR A 88 23.71 18.05 16.23
C TYR A 88 24.52 18.69 17.36
N ASP A 89 23.87 19.51 18.20
CA ASP A 89 24.50 20.16 19.35
C ASP A 89 25.02 19.15 20.39
N GLU A 90 24.31 18.03 20.57
CA GLU A 90 24.70 16.93 21.46
C GLU A 90 25.81 16.02 20.85
N HIS A 91 26.32 16.34 19.66
CA HIS A 91 27.41 15.62 18.97
C HIS A 91 27.11 14.12 18.76
N VAL A 92 25.86 13.79 18.42
CA VAL A 92 25.47 12.42 18.06
C VAL A 92 26.24 12.01 16.79
N GLY A 93 26.84 10.82 16.80
CA GLY A 93 27.76 10.39 15.75
C GLY A 93 27.18 10.39 14.33
N ASP A 94 25.97 9.88 14.16
CA ASP A 94 25.20 9.94 12.92
C ASP A 94 23.84 10.59 13.19
N VAL A 95 23.78 11.90 12.96
CA VAL A 95 22.59 12.73 13.19
C VAL A 95 21.45 12.30 12.28
N ALA A 96 21.74 11.89 11.04
CA ALA A 96 20.73 11.54 10.05
C ALA A 96 20.02 10.24 10.44
N ALA A 97 20.80 9.18 10.69
CA ALA A 97 20.25 7.89 11.11
C ALA A 97 19.55 7.98 12.48
N PHE A 98 20.05 8.84 13.38
CA PHE A 98 19.43 9.08 14.67
C PHE A 98 18.05 9.74 14.53
N THR A 99 17.96 10.80 13.72
CA THR A 99 16.73 11.58 13.54
C THR A 99 15.69 10.78 12.78
N GLU A 100 16.07 10.06 11.72
CA GLU A 100 15.20 9.12 11.00
C GLU A 100 14.59 8.09 11.97
N LYS A 101 15.44 7.42 12.76
CA LYS A 101 14.99 6.43 13.75
C LYS A 101 14.10 7.06 14.82
N THR A 102 14.38 8.30 15.21
CA THR A 102 13.60 9.03 16.20
C THR A 102 12.22 9.37 15.65
N ILE A 103 12.12 9.93 14.43
CA ILE A 103 10.85 10.22 13.74
C ILE A 103 10.01 8.95 13.62
N MET A 104 10.61 7.85 13.15
CA MET A 104 9.92 6.58 13.00
C MET A 104 9.28 6.09 14.31
N LYS A 105 9.99 6.22 15.42
CA LYS A 105 9.55 5.71 16.71
C LYS A 105 8.61 6.67 17.44
N LEU A 106 8.86 7.97 17.39
CA LEU A 106 8.01 9.00 17.99
C LEU A 106 6.60 8.96 17.43
N TRP A 107 6.45 8.78 16.12
CA TRP A 107 5.15 8.78 15.46
C TRP A 107 4.57 7.39 15.24
N ARG A 108 5.24 6.36 15.80
CA ARG A 108 4.87 4.96 15.58
C ARG A 108 4.68 4.68 14.09
N LEU A 109 5.57 5.22 13.26
CA LEU A 109 5.58 4.93 11.82
C LEU A 109 5.76 3.43 11.55
N GLY A 110 6.24 2.63 12.52
CA GLY A 110 6.26 1.17 12.42
C GLY A 110 4.88 0.50 12.49
N ASP A 111 3.84 1.19 12.97
CA ASP A 111 2.45 0.76 12.75
C ASP A 111 1.97 1.15 11.35
N LEU A 112 2.66 2.06 10.65
CA LEU A 112 2.37 2.41 9.26
C LEU A 112 3.28 1.59 8.35
N LEU A 113 2.76 1.19 7.20
CA LEU A 113 3.55 0.43 6.26
C LEU A 113 4.37 1.41 5.42
N LEU A 114 5.68 1.49 5.69
CA LEU A 114 6.61 2.28 4.89
C LEU A 114 6.93 1.55 3.57
N PRO A 115 7.15 2.27 2.45
CA PRO A 115 7.22 3.74 2.33
C PRO A 115 5.86 4.44 2.13
N THR A 116 4.76 3.70 2.05
CA THR A 116 3.46 4.27 1.61
C THR A 116 2.67 4.98 2.70
N GLY A 117 3.05 4.81 3.97
CA GLY A 117 2.32 5.37 5.09
C GLY A 117 0.94 4.72 5.27
N VAL A 118 0.67 3.60 4.59
CA VAL A 118 -0.62 2.92 4.65
C VAL A 118 -0.79 2.30 6.03
N ARG A 119 -1.95 2.53 6.66
CA ARG A 119 -2.25 1.94 7.96
C ARG A 119 -2.78 0.52 7.78
N PRO A 120 -2.13 -0.50 8.37
CA PRO A 120 -2.64 -1.85 8.32
C PRO A 120 -3.90 -1.98 9.20
N VAL A 121 -4.91 -2.69 8.71
CA VAL A 121 -6.16 -2.94 9.46
C VAL A 121 -5.95 -3.99 10.56
N PHE A 122 -4.92 -4.82 10.45
CA PHE A 122 -4.55 -5.85 11.42
C PHE A 122 -3.02 -5.97 11.54
N PRO A 123 -2.49 -6.56 12.63
CA PRO A 123 -1.06 -6.65 12.86
C PRO A 123 -0.30 -7.29 11.69
N VAL A 124 0.84 -6.72 11.28
CA VAL A 124 1.61 -7.16 10.10
C VAL A 124 2.11 -8.61 10.20
N ALA A 125 2.43 -9.05 11.41
CA ALA A 125 2.86 -10.42 11.69
C ALA A 125 1.72 -11.45 11.62
N GLN A 126 0.47 -11.00 11.61
CA GLN A 126 -0.67 -11.90 11.51
C GLN A 126 -0.89 -12.31 10.05
N PRO A 127 -0.95 -13.62 9.73
CA PRO A 127 -1.33 -14.05 8.41
C PRO A 127 -2.78 -13.60 8.11
N PRO A 128 -3.11 -13.28 6.86
CA PRO A 128 -4.45 -12.85 6.52
C PRO A 128 -5.46 -13.95 6.82
N THR A 129 -6.63 -13.56 7.34
CA THR A 129 -7.71 -14.49 7.69
C THR A 129 -9.04 -14.03 7.11
N GLY A 130 -10.00 -14.96 6.99
CA GLY A 130 -11.35 -14.64 6.52
C GLY A 130 -11.38 -14.00 5.13
N LEU A 131 -12.03 -12.85 5.00
CA LEU A 131 -12.17 -12.13 3.74
C LEU A 131 -10.81 -11.66 3.19
N TYR A 132 -9.91 -11.17 4.05
CA TYR A 132 -8.60 -10.67 3.67
C TYR A 132 -7.72 -11.75 3.05
N ALA A 133 -7.86 -13.00 3.48
CA ALA A 133 -7.09 -14.11 2.91
C ALA A 133 -7.49 -14.47 1.47
N SER A 134 -8.65 -14.00 1.02
CA SER A 134 -9.17 -14.23 -0.34
C SER A 134 -9.23 -12.96 -1.19
N THR A 135 -8.90 -11.81 -0.60
CA THR A 135 -8.98 -10.50 -1.23
C THR A 135 -7.60 -10.13 -1.74
N ASN A 136 -7.48 -9.90 -3.05
CA ASN A 136 -6.22 -9.42 -3.60
C ASN A 136 -5.89 -8.04 -3.04
N MET A 137 -4.62 -7.84 -2.71
CA MET A 137 -4.09 -6.55 -2.31
C MET A 137 -3.79 -5.68 -3.54
N THR A 138 -3.72 -4.38 -3.30
CA THR A 138 -3.24 -3.36 -4.24
C THR A 138 -1.72 -3.25 -4.07
N LEU A 139 -1.00 -3.23 -5.19
CA LEU A 139 0.42 -2.86 -5.21
C LEU A 139 0.48 -1.33 -5.17
N VAL A 140 1.05 -0.74 -4.14
CA VAL A 140 1.08 0.72 -3.93
C VAL A 140 2.51 1.23 -3.78
N TRP A 141 2.79 2.47 -4.17
CA TRP A 141 4.09 3.12 -4.00
C TRP A 141 3.93 4.63 -3.95
N VAL A 142 4.95 5.33 -3.46
CA VAL A 142 4.97 6.79 -3.41
C VAL A 142 5.86 7.32 -4.52
N GLU A 143 5.40 8.35 -5.22
CA GLU A 143 6.21 9.12 -6.17
C GLU A 143 6.29 10.59 -5.73
N PRO A 144 7.46 11.24 -5.85
CA PRO A 144 7.53 12.69 -5.76
C PRO A 144 6.66 13.32 -6.85
N ARG A 145 5.86 14.31 -6.47
CA ARG A 145 5.10 15.10 -7.45
C ARG A 145 6.11 16.00 -8.16
N LEU A 146 6.32 15.79 -9.46
CA LEU A 146 7.10 16.72 -10.27
C LEU A 146 6.39 18.08 -10.26
N ILE A 147 6.95 19.04 -9.53
CA ILE A 147 6.56 20.44 -9.67
C ILE A 147 7.12 20.86 -11.02
N ASP A 148 6.24 21.01 -12.02
CA ASP A 148 6.64 21.55 -13.32
C ASP A 148 7.26 22.93 -13.09
N ALA A 149 8.59 23.01 -13.19
CA ALA A 149 9.29 24.27 -13.34
C ALA A 149 8.88 24.83 -14.71
N SER A 150 7.85 25.68 -14.69
CA SER A 150 7.31 26.28 -15.91
C SER A 150 8.43 26.99 -16.68
N PRO A 151 8.72 26.62 -17.94
CA PRO A 151 9.66 27.37 -18.75
C PRO A 151 8.97 28.67 -19.19
N ALA A 152 9.54 29.80 -18.80
CA ALA A 152 9.16 31.10 -19.30
C ALA A 152 9.28 31.13 -20.84
N SER A 153 8.16 31.13 -21.55
CA SER A 153 8.03 31.82 -22.84
C SER A 153 6.56 31.91 -23.23
N GLY A 154 6.12 33.12 -23.54
CA GLY A 154 4.74 33.40 -23.90
C GLY A 154 4.38 32.93 -25.30
N GLN A 155 3.17 32.41 -25.44
CA GLN A 155 2.25 32.73 -26.53
C GLN A 155 0.85 32.23 -26.16
N GLN A 156 -0.12 33.15 -26.18
CA GLN A 156 -1.53 32.91 -25.89
C GLN A 156 -2.21 32.15 -27.04
N SER A 157 -2.96 31.09 -26.72
CA SER A 157 -4.36 30.82 -27.16
C SER A 157 -4.84 29.42 -26.73
N PRO A 158 -6.17 29.17 -26.65
CA PRO A 158 -6.76 28.44 -25.53
C PRO A 158 -7.00 26.96 -25.82
N SER A 159 -6.70 26.09 -24.85
CA SER A 159 -7.22 24.73 -24.81
C SER A 159 -7.65 24.36 -23.39
N ILE A 160 -8.79 23.69 -23.36
CA ILE A 160 -9.50 23.20 -22.18
C ILE A 160 -8.73 21.99 -21.64
N GLY A 161 -8.14 22.13 -20.44
CA GLY A 161 -7.47 21.06 -19.72
C GLY A 161 -6.91 21.63 -18.42
N GLY A 162 -7.52 21.27 -17.29
CA GLY A 162 -7.18 21.82 -15.98
C GLY A 162 -5.73 21.54 -15.60
N THR A 163 -4.89 22.57 -15.67
CA THR A 163 -3.55 22.60 -15.07
C THR A 163 -3.70 22.76 -13.57
N ALA A 164 -3.31 21.73 -12.82
CA ALA A 164 -3.27 21.78 -11.36
C ALA A 164 -2.19 22.77 -10.92
N THR A 165 -2.60 23.99 -10.59
CA THR A 165 -1.78 24.92 -9.81
C THR A 165 -1.66 24.34 -8.40
N PRO A 166 -0.48 24.34 -7.74
CA PRO A 166 -0.39 23.96 -6.33
C PRO A 166 -1.39 24.82 -5.55
N SER A 167 -2.30 24.18 -4.81
CA SER A 167 -3.30 24.89 -4.04
C SER A 167 -2.64 25.47 -2.81
N ILE A 168 -2.08 26.67 -2.95
CA ILE A 168 -1.62 27.45 -1.82
C ILE A 168 -2.87 27.81 -1.01
N ASN A 169 -2.99 27.30 0.21
CA ASN A 169 -4.06 27.72 1.12
C ASN A 169 -3.89 29.22 1.44
N ALA A 170 -4.89 29.85 2.06
CA ALA A 170 -4.89 31.28 2.37
C ALA A 170 -3.70 31.76 3.24
N TYR A 171 -2.87 30.83 3.72
CA TYR A 171 -1.75 31.03 4.63
C TYR A 171 -0.37 30.74 4.01
N GLY A 172 -0.28 30.41 2.72
CA GLY A 172 1.03 30.27 2.04
C GLY A 172 1.74 28.94 2.24
N ALA A 173 1.16 27.98 2.96
CA ALA A 173 1.78 26.68 3.24
C ALA A 173 1.58 25.71 2.06
N VAL A 174 2.67 25.03 1.65
CA VAL A 174 2.62 23.94 0.65
C VAL A 174 2.02 22.71 1.33
N HIS A 175 0.95 22.13 0.78
CA HIS A 175 0.38 20.92 1.36
C HIS A 175 1.39 19.77 1.23
N ALA A 176 1.56 18.95 2.27
CA ALA A 176 2.42 17.75 2.19
C ALA A 176 1.98 16.79 1.06
N SER A 177 0.71 16.82 0.65
CA SER A 177 0.15 16.09 -0.50
C SER A 177 0.49 16.70 -1.87
N ASP A 178 1.06 17.90 -1.89
CA ASP A 178 1.60 18.51 -3.11
C ASP A 178 3.03 18.03 -3.39
N LEU A 179 3.67 17.34 -2.45
CA LEU A 179 5.05 16.85 -2.59
C LEU A 179 5.11 15.37 -3.01
N PHE A 180 4.14 14.56 -2.57
CA PHE A 180 4.13 13.12 -2.82
C PHE A 180 2.75 12.64 -3.25
N VAL A 181 2.72 11.75 -4.25
CA VAL A 181 1.50 11.09 -4.74
C VAL A 181 1.59 9.61 -4.43
N LEU A 182 0.57 9.09 -3.73
CA LEU A 182 0.41 7.66 -3.54
C LEU A 182 -0.19 7.07 -4.82
N ARG A 183 0.56 6.17 -5.47
CA ARG A 183 0.14 5.45 -6.67
C ARG A 183 -0.16 4.00 -6.36
N GLY A 184 -0.97 3.37 -7.20
CA GLY A 184 -1.15 1.93 -7.08
C GLY A 184 -1.78 1.24 -8.27
N VAL A 185 -1.59 -0.08 -8.33
CA VAL A 185 -2.30 -0.97 -9.25
C VAL A 185 -3.22 -1.88 -8.44
N LYS A 186 -4.52 -1.79 -8.71
CA LYS A 186 -5.57 -2.42 -7.90
C LYS A 186 -5.70 -3.92 -8.15
N ASP A 187 -5.90 -4.68 -7.08
CA ASP A 187 -6.24 -6.11 -7.07
C ASP A 187 -5.22 -7.03 -7.79
N VAL A 188 -3.94 -6.67 -7.76
CA VAL A 188 -2.86 -7.39 -8.47
C VAL A 188 -1.97 -8.25 -7.57
N VAL A 189 -2.11 -8.20 -6.25
CA VAL A 189 -1.22 -8.90 -5.33
C VAL A 189 -1.99 -10.00 -4.59
N ARG A 190 -1.44 -11.22 -4.52
CA ARG A 190 -2.06 -12.31 -3.75
C ARG A 190 -1.81 -12.18 -2.25
N SER A 191 -2.86 -12.38 -1.46
CA SER A 191 -2.84 -12.43 0.00
C SER A 191 -2.45 -13.82 0.54
N ILE A 192 -1.27 -14.33 0.16
CA ILE A 192 -0.80 -15.70 0.49
C ILE A 192 0.37 -15.75 1.49
N PHE A 193 0.77 -14.60 2.01
CA PHE A 193 1.89 -14.41 2.94
C PHE A 193 1.50 -13.40 4.02
N ALA A 194 2.20 -13.40 5.16
CA ALA A 194 2.06 -12.34 6.15
C ALA A 194 3.01 -11.19 5.80
N ARG A 195 2.57 -9.93 5.92
CA ARG A 195 3.45 -8.78 5.61
C ARG A 195 4.67 -8.73 6.53
N GLY A 196 4.55 -9.22 7.76
CA GLY A 196 5.66 -9.35 8.71
C GLY A 196 6.73 -10.36 8.31
N ASP A 197 6.50 -11.21 7.30
CA ASP A 197 7.53 -12.07 6.71
C ASP A 197 8.48 -11.28 5.77
N LEU A 198 8.12 -10.04 5.43
CA LEU A 198 8.93 -9.13 4.61
C LEU A 198 9.75 -8.18 5.50
N PRO A 199 10.91 -7.71 5.00
CA PRO A 199 11.62 -6.56 5.57
C PRO A 199 10.67 -5.36 5.73
N GLU A 200 10.86 -4.57 6.79
CA GLU A 200 9.98 -3.45 7.15
C GLU A 200 9.79 -2.46 6.00
N GLU A 201 10.83 -2.24 5.20
CA GLU A 201 10.88 -1.32 4.07
C GLU A 201 10.04 -1.79 2.86
N LEU A 202 9.68 -3.09 2.83
CA LEU A 202 8.91 -3.69 1.73
C LEU A 202 7.45 -3.89 2.08
N GLN A 203 7.06 -3.76 3.35
CA GLN A 203 5.71 -4.05 3.81
C GLN A 203 4.69 -3.05 3.24
N GLY A 204 5.10 -1.80 3.02
CA GLY A 204 4.26 -0.72 2.49
C GLY A 204 3.88 -0.85 1.04
N TYR A 205 4.50 -1.72 0.27
CA TYR A 205 4.08 -1.91 -1.12
C TYR A 205 2.75 -2.67 -1.25
N PHE A 206 2.23 -3.24 -0.16
CA PHE A 206 1.08 -4.14 -0.19
C PHE A 206 -0.03 -3.66 0.73
N ALA A 207 -1.12 -3.18 0.13
CA ALA A 207 -2.26 -2.63 0.86
C ALA A 207 -3.56 -3.35 0.52
N TYR A 208 -4.38 -3.65 1.53
CA TYR A 208 -5.75 -4.11 1.31
C TYR A 208 -6.61 -2.94 0.80
N PRO A 209 -7.63 -3.19 -0.02
CA PRO A 209 -8.54 -2.15 -0.48
C PRO A 209 -9.14 -1.31 0.66
N GLU A 210 -9.46 -1.94 1.78
CA GLU A 210 -10.00 -1.29 2.97
C GLU A 210 -8.98 -0.31 3.60
N GLU A 211 -7.69 -0.64 3.57
CA GLU A 211 -6.59 0.18 4.11
C GLU A 211 -6.36 1.45 3.29
N LEU A 212 -6.79 1.45 2.03
CA LEU A 212 -6.70 2.59 1.13
C LEU A 212 -7.95 3.48 1.17
N THR A 213 -8.96 3.12 1.96
CA THR A 213 -10.21 3.88 2.03
C THR A 213 -9.96 5.25 2.66
N GLY A 214 -10.28 6.31 1.91
CA GLY A 214 -10.05 7.70 2.33
C GLY A 214 -8.70 8.27 1.89
N LEU A 215 -7.78 7.46 1.37
CA LEU A 215 -6.52 7.94 0.80
C LEU A 215 -6.72 8.36 -0.66
N ALA A 216 -6.07 9.45 -1.06
CA ALA A 216 -6.00 9.87 -2.46
C ALA A 216 -4.96 9.01 -3.21
N VAL A 217 -5.42 7.91 -3.81
CA VAL A 217 -4.57 7.00 -4.60
C VAL A 217 -4.77 7.25 -6.09
N ASP A 218 -3.68 7.56 -6.80
CA ASP A 218 -3.65 7.62 -8.27
C ASP A 218 -3.48 6.21 -8.84
N TYR A 219 -4.58 5.63 -9.32
CA TYR A 219 -4.59 4.25 -9.79
C TYR A 219 -4.13 4.13 -11.25
N VAL A 220 -3.08 3.33 -11.45
CA VAL A 220 -2.62 2.95 -12.80
C VAL A 220 -3.45 1.79 -13.32
N ALA A 221 -3.91 1.91 -14.58
CA ALA A 221 -4.76 0.90 -15.20
C ALA A 221 -4.00 -0.43 -15.43
N PRO A 222 -4.52 -1.57 -14.95
CA PRO A 222 -3.90 -2.87 -15.19
C PRO A 222 -4.01 -3.28 -16.66
N ARG A 223 -2.97 -3.92 -17.20
CA ARG A 223 -2.97 -4.52 -18.54
C ARG A 223 -3.94 -5.71 -18.61
N VAL A 224 -4.49 -5.94 -19.79
CA VAL A 224 -5.28 -7.17 -20.08
C VAL A 224 -4.31 -8.30 -20.34
N SER A 225 -4.30 -9.32 -19.48
CA SER A 225 -3.38 -10.44 -19.60
C SER A 225 -3.99 -11.75 -19.12
N ILE A 226 -3.50 -12.87 -19.63
CA ILE A 226 -3.81 -14.21 -19.13
C ILE A 226 -3.20 -14.31 -17.73
N GLN A 227 -3.92 -14.87 -16.74
CA GLN A 227 -3.44 -14.97 -15.36
C GLN A 227 -2.10 -15.73 -15.27
N ARG A 228 -1.00 -14.98 -15.29
CA ARG A 228 0.33 -15.38 -14.85
C ARG A 228 0.75 -14.46 -13.71
N TRP A 229 1.78 -14.87 -12.99
CA TRP A 229 2.21 -14.19 -11.78
C TRP A 229 3.73 -14.02 -11.81
N TYR A 230 4.18 -12.80 -11.51
CA TYR A 230 5.54 -12.46 -11.16
C TYR A 230 5.84 -12.84 -9.72
N ASP A 231 7.13 -13.06 -9.46
CA ASP A 231 7.67 -13.27 -8.14
C ASP A 231 8.14 -11.93 -7.57
N PHE A 232 8.08 -11.81 -6.24
CA PHE A 232 8.61 -10.65 -5.53
C PHE A 232 9.87 -11.07 -4.78
N THR A 233 11.03 -10.58 -5.21
CA THR A 233 12.35 -11.03 -4.73
C THR A 233 13.19 -9.84 -4.29
N TRP A 234 13.89 -9.96 -3.17
CA TRP A 234 14.82 -8.95 -2.66
C TRP A 234 16.14 -9.59 -2.23
N GLU A 235 17.21 -8.81 -2.25
CA GLU A 235 18.52 -9.22 -1.78
C GLU A 235 18.62 -8.91 -0.28
N TYR A 236 19.01 -9.91 0.51
CA TYR A 236 19.18 -9.74 1.97
C TYR A 236 20.64 -9.77 2.41
N ALA A 237 21.52 -10.28 1.55
CA ALA A 237 22.97 -10.26 1.68
C ALA A 237 23.56 -10.36 0.28
N GLU A 238 24.81 -9.95 0.10
CA GLU A 238 25.48 -9.94 -1.21
C GLU A 238 25.37 -11.30 -1.94
N GLY A 239 24.69 -11.28 -3.08
CA GLY A 239 24.42 -12.45 -3.92
C GLY A 239 23.38 -13.43 -3.37
N LYS A 240 22.69 -13.11 -2.27
CA LYS A 240 21.68 -13.96 -1.62
C LYS A 240 20.31 -13.32 -1.65
N TYR A 241 19.38 -14.04 -2.26
CA TYR A 241 18.02 -13.55 -2.53
C TYR A 241 16.99 -14.30 -1.70
N CYS A 242 15.98 -13.57 -1.24
CA CYS A 242 14.76 -14.10 -0.64
C CYS A 242 13.56 -13.63 -1.48
N GLY A 243 12.45 -14.34 -1.45
CA GLY A 243 11.28 -13.96 -2.25
C GLY A 243 9.97 -14.64 -1.90
N VAL A 244 8.90 -14.09 -2.46
CA VAL A 244 7.54 -14.65 -2.44
C VAL A 244 7.17 -15.08 -3.86
N GLU A 245 6.85 -16.36 -4.02
CA GLU A 245 6.53 -16.95 -5.32
C GLU A 245 5.10 -16.62 -5.76
N GLY A 246 4.93 -16.24 -7.02
CA GLY A 246 3.66 -16.17 -7.73
C GLY A 246 2.66 -15.18 -7.12
N ILE A 247 3.16 -14.02 -6.70
CA ILE A 247 2.46 -13.05 -5.85
C ILE A 247 1.88 -11.87 -6.63
N ILE A 248 2.60 -11.32 -7.61
CA ILE A 248 2.19 -10.11 -8.34
C ILE A 248 1.62 -10.50 -9.71
N SER A 249 0.46 -10.02 -10.07
CA SER A 249 -0.16 -10.33 -11.36
C SER A 249 0.62 -9.69 -12.50
N ILE A 250 0.79 -10.40 -13.63
CA ILE A 250 1.36 -9.82 -14.86
C ILE A 250 0.47 -8.74 -15.52
N ARG A 251 -0.66 -8.42 -14.88
CA ARG A 251 -1.45 -7.23 -15.20
C ARG A 251 -0.72 -5.94 -14.83
N VAL A 252 0.27 -6.02 -13.95
CA VAL A 252 1.17 -4.91 -13.64
C VAL A 252 2.12 -4.72 -14.81
N ASP A 253 2.13 -3.50 -15.34
CA ASP A 253 3.13 -3.08 -16.31
C ASP A 253 4.42 -2.73 -15.58
N LEU A 254 5.48 -3.52 -15.76
CA LEU A 254 6.77 -3.29 -15.09
C LEU A 254 7.39 -1.94 -15.45
N GLU A 255 7.13 -1.40 -16.64
CA GLU A 255 7.63 -0.09 -17.06
C GLU A 255 6.87 1.08 -16.41
N SER A 256 5.68 0.81 -15.88
CA SER A 256 4.92 1.80 -15.09
C SER A 256 5.36 1.87 -13.63
N LEU A 257 6.15 0.90 -13.17
CA LEU A 257 6.65 0.88 -11.80
C LEU A 257 7.91 1.73 -11.68
N PRO A 258 8.11 2.45 -10.56
CA PRO A 258 9.35 3.16 -10.31
C PRO A 258 10.51 2.17 -10.22
N ALA A 259 11.72 2.60 -10.61
CA ALA A 259 12.90 1.74 -10.65
C ALA A 259 13.16 1.02 -9.31
N GLY A 260 12.94 1.73 -8.20
CA GLY A 260 13.08 1.21 -6.85
C GLY A 260 12.10 0.07 -6.50
N LEU A 261 10.90 0.04 -7.08
CA LEU A 261 9.95 -1.07 -6.90
C LEU A 261 10.14 -2.15 -7.95
N ARG A 262 10.43 -1.75 -9.19
CA ARG A 262 10.60 -2.65 -10.34
C ARG A 262 11.69 -3.70 -10.11
N GLN A 263 12.78 -3.34 -9.42
CA GLN A 263 13.87 -4.27 -9.10
C GLN A 263 13.41 -5.50 -8.29
N PHE A 264 12.33 -5.38 -7.52
CA PHE A 264 11.82 -6.46 -6.69
C PHE A 264 10.89 -7.40 -7.45
N VAL A 265 10.40 -7.01 -8.63
CA VAL A 265 9.42 -7.80 -9.40
C VAL A 265 10.13 -8.48 -10.55
N CYS A 266 10.10 -9.82 -10.62
CA CYS A 266 10.73 -10.55 -11.71
C CYS A 266 9.96 -11.80 -12.15
N ASP A 267 10.32 -12.33 -13.32
CA ASP A 267 9.82 -13.61 -13.80
C ASP A 267 10.40 -14.76 -12.96
N HIS A 268 9.62 -15.84 -12.83
CA HIS A 268 10.03 -17.01 -12.04
C HIS A 268 11.35 -17.63 -12.50
N ALA A 269 11.60 -17.68 -13.81
CA ALA A 269 12.87 -18.18 -14.33
C ALA A 269 14.06 -17.34 -13.85
N THR A 270 13.90 -16.02 -13.75
CA THR A 270 14.92 -15.10 -13.23
C THR A 270 15.13 -15.32 -11.74
N ALA A 271 14.06 -15.43 -10.95
CA ALA A 271 14.17 -15.69 -9.52
C ALA A 271 14.88 -17.01 -9.20
N VAL A 272 14.58 -18.09 -9.95
CA VAL A 272 15.26 -19.38 -9.82
C VAL A 272 16.74 -19.26 -10.19
N SER A 273 17.07 -18.53 -11.26
CA SER A 273 18.47 -18.35 -11.67
C SER A 273 19.33 -17.60 -10.62
N ARG A 274 18.70 -16.75 -9.81
CA ARG A 274 19.33 -16.04 -8.68
C ARG A 274 19.54 -16.91 -7.45
N GLY A 275 19.03 -18.14 -7.43
CA GLY A 275 19.07 -19.00 -6.23
C GLY A 275 18.18 -18.47 -5.10
N THR A 276 17.05 -17.86 -5.44
CA THR A 276 16.14 -17.24 -4.47
C THR A 276 15.61 -18.26 -3.46
N THR A 277 15.72 -17.95 -2.17
CA THR A 277 15.08 -18.70 -1.10
C THR A 277 13.65 -18.22 -0.91
N TRP A 278 12.69 -19.13 -0.86
CA TRP A 278 11.27 -18.78 -0.83
C TRP A 278 10.72 -18.73 0.60
N ILE A 279 9.99 -17.66 0.93
CA ILE A 279 9.23 -17.63 2.17
C ILE A 279 8.05 -18.62 2.11
N GLN A 280 7.65 -19.12 3.26
CA GLN A 280 6.55 -20.08 3.32
C GLN A 280 5.21 -19.39 3.04
N THR A 281 4.62 -19.66 1.87
CA THR A 281 3.28 -19.18 1.54
C THR A 281 2.21 -20.18 1.95
N ARG A 282 1.03 -19.68 2.31
CA ARG A 282 -0.14 -20.50 2.63
C ARG A 282 -1.30 -20.07 1.74
N PRO A 283 -1.52 -20.73 0.59
CA PRO A 283 -2.71 -20.48 -0.19
C PRO A 283 -3.94 -20.88 0.64
N MET A 284 -4.81 -19.92 0.95
CA MET A 284 -6.02 -20.25 1.68
C MET A 284 -6.98 -21.04 0.77
N VAL A 285 -7.30 -22.26 1.19
CA VAL A 285 -8.32 -23.08 0.55
C VAL A 285 -9.67 -22.52 0.96
N ASN A 286 -10.46 -22.07 -0.01
CA ASN A 286 -11.82 -21.61 0.28
C ASN A 286 -12.60 -22.77 0.94
N PRO A 287 -13.08 -22.61 2.18
CA PRO A 287 -13.71 -23.70 2.93
C PRO A 287 -14.99 -24.22 2.25
N MET A 288 -15.61 -23.44 1.36
CA MET A 288 -16.77 -23.87 0.57
C MET A 288 -16.41 -24.90 -0.52
N TYR A 289 -15.16 -24.97 -0.97
CA TYR A 289 -14.76 -25.85 -2.07
C TYR A 289 -13.69 -26.85 -1.61
N LYS A 290 -14.12 -28.10 -1.36
CA LYS A 290 -13.24 -29.23 -0.97
C LYS A 290 -12.10 -29.54 -1.96
N LYS A 291 -12.16 -28.98 -3.17
CA LYS A 291 -11.10 -29.01 -4.19
C LYS A 291 -11.06 -27.66 -4.88
N THR A 292 -10.38 -26.67 -4.30
CA THR A 292 -9.82 -25.60 -5.12
C THR A 292 -8.77 -26.26 -6.00
N SER A 293 -9.10 -26.58 -7.25
CA SER A 293 -8.02 -26.89 -8.17
C SER A 293 -7.11 -25.67 -8.19
N SER A 294 -5.80 -25.87 -8.18
CA SER A 294 -4.81 -24.79 -8.34
C SER A 294 -5.09 -23.93 -9.59
N ALA A 295 -5.94 -24.42 -10.51
CA ALA A 295 -6.47 -23.72 -11.67
C ALA A 295 -7.77 -22.90 -11.44
N TYR A 296 -8.55 -23.16 -10.39
CA TYR A 296 -9.84 -22.47 -10.09
C TYR A 296 -9.78 -21.56 -8.84
N GLY A 297 -8.63 -21.43 -8.19
CA GLY A 297 -8.53 -20.84 -6.85
C GLY A 297 -8.66 -19.31 -6.74
N TYR A 298 -8.45 -18.53 -7.80
CA TYR A 298 -8.44 -17.06 -7.70
C TYR A 298 -9.08 -16.43 -8.94
N GLY A 299 -10.15 -15.66 -8.74
CA GLY A 299 -11.00 -15.13 -9.82
C GLY A 299 -12.42 -15.72 -9.86
N VAL A 300 -12.86 -16.45 -8.83
CA VAL A 300 -14.24 -16.97 -8.73
C VAL A 300 -15.26 -15.85 -8.93
N ASN A 301 -15.02 -14.65 -8.41
CA ASN A 301 -15.91 -13.51 -8.66
C ASN A 301 -15.91 -13.06 -10.14
N GLU A 302 -14.78 -13.12 -10.84
CA GLU A 302 -14.71 -12.78 -12.26
C GLU A 302 -15.27 -13.89 -13.17
N GLU A 303 -14.99 -15.16 -12.88
CA GLU A 303 -15.61 -16.29 -13.57
C GLU A 303 -17.11 -16.37 -13.27
N CYS A 304 -17.56 -16.11 -12.03
CA CYS A 304 -18.98 -15.94 -11.73
C CYS A 304 -19.59 -14.75 -12.47
N ARG A 305 -18.91 -13.60 -12.55
CA ARG A 305 -19.36 -12.45 -13.36
C ARG A 305 -19.40 -12.78 -14.85
N LYS A 306 -18.45 -13.55 -15.35
CA LYS A 306 -18.35 -13.98 -16.76
C LYS A 306 -19.43 -15.00 -17.10
N ILE A 307 -19.62 -16.01 -16.26
CA ILE A 307 -20.73 -16.98 -16.34
C ILE A 307 -22.07 -16.25 -16.22
N HIS A 308 -22.20 -15.28 -15.32
CA HIS A 308 -23.42 -14.48 -15.20
C HIS A 308 -23.67 -13.65 -16.46
N ARG A 309 -22.64 -12.97 -17.00
CA ARG A 309 -22.73 -12.28 -18.30
C ARG A 309 -23.10 -13.24 -19.43
N TRP A 310 -22.57 -14.46 -19.44
CA TRP A 310 -22.91 -15.47 -20.43
C TRP A 310 -24.35 -15.96 -20.27
N LYS A 311 -24.83 -16.15 -19.04
CA LYS A 311 -26.23 -16.48 -18.75
C LYS A 311 -27.16 -15.38 -19.23
N VAL A 312 -26.89 -14.12 -18.87
CA VAL A 312 -27.66 -12.96 -19.33
C VAL A 312 -27.70 -12.90 -20.86
N LYS A 313 -26.55 -13.00 -21.53
CA LYS A 313 -26.48 -13.02 -23.00
C LYS A 313 -27.19 -14.22 -23.64
N THR A 314 -27.21 -15.37 -22.96
CA THR A 314 -27.94 -16.56 -23.41
C THR A 314 -29.46 -16.34 -23.29
N PHE A 315 -29.92 -15.72 -22.20
CA PHE A 315 -31.32 -15.33 -22.04
C PHE A 315 -31.74 -14.21 -23.02
N GLU A 316 -30.81 -13.36 -23.45
CA GLU A 316 -31.00 -12.39 -24.54
C GLU A 316 -31.00 -13.02 -25.95
N GLY A 317 -30.91 -14.35 -26.08
CA GLY A 317 -30.95 -15.05 -27.36
C GLY A 317 -29.66 -14.99 -28.19
N LYS A 318 -28.54 -14.53 -27.61
CA LYS A 318 -27.22 -14.56 -28.28
C LYS A 318 -26.57 -15.93 -28.05
N GLN A 319 -26.03 -16.55 -29.12
CA GLN A 319 -25.48 -17.92 -29.13
C GLN A 319 -24.22 -18.10 -28.24
N TYR A 320 -24.39 -18.13 -26.92
CA TYR A 320 -23.34 -18.54 -25.97
C TYR A 320 -23.65 -19.88 -25.26
N GLY A 321 -24.86 -20.42 -25.44
CA GLY A 321 -25.27 -21.70 -24.84
C GLY A 321 -24.37 -22.89 -25.23
N ASN A 322 -23.90 -22.94 -26.48
CA ASN A 322 -23.05 -24.04 -26.96
C ASN A 322 -21.64 -24.04 -26.33
N GLN A 323 -21.10 -22.87 -25.96
CA GLN A 323 -19.80 -22.78 -25.29
C GLN A 323 -19.89 -23.23 -23.83
N TYR A 324 -20.98 -22.88 -23.13
CA TYR A 324 -21.24 -23.36 -21.77
C TYR A 324 -21.47 -24.89 -21.74
N HIS A 325 -22.29 -25.40 -22.67
CA HIS A 325 -22.61 -26.83 -22.75
C HIS A 325 -21.39 -27.69 -23.14
N GLY A 326 -20.52 -27.20 -24.04
CA GLY A 326 -19.31 -27.90 -24.46
C GLY A 326 -18.23 -28.03 -23.37
N LEU A 327 -18.16 -27.06 -22.44
CA LEU A 327 -17.26 -27.12 -21.28
C LEU A 327 -17.78 -28.08 -20.20
N CYS A 328 -19.08 -28.07 -19.92
CA CYS A 328 -19.70 -29.01 -18.98
C CYS A 328 -19.67 -30.46 -19.51
N GLY A 329 -20.01 -30.69 -20.78
CA GLY A 329 -20.08 -32.03 -21.37
C GLY A 329 -18.75 -32.81 -21.36
N LYS A 330 -17.62 -32.12 -21.60
CA LYS A 330 -16.28 -32.73 -21.52
C LYS A 330 -15.87 -33.09 -20.09
N TYR A 331 -16.43 -32.42 -19.09
CA TYR A 331 -16.14 -32.64 -17.68
C TYR A 331 -16.87 -33.88 -17.13
N PHE A 332 -18.13 -34.09 -17.55
CA PHE A 332 -18.92 -35.25 -17.12
C PHE A 332 -18.54 -36.53 -17.86
N ALA A 333 -18.03 -36.46 -19.10
CA ALA A 333 -17.56 -37.62 -19.84
C ALA A 333 -16.35 -38.35 -19.20
N LYS A 334 -15.61 -37.71 -18.30
CA LYS A 334 -14.48 -38.32 -17.56
C LYS A 334 -14.87 -38.95 -16.22
N MET A 335 -16.10 -38.74 -15.73
CA MET A 335 -16.58 -39.41 -14.53
C MET A 335 -17.17 -40.76 -14.93
N LYS A 336 -16.41 -41.83 -14.71
CA LYS A 336 -16.71 -43.22 -15.13
C LYS A 336 -17.87 -43.89 -14.36
N GLU A 337 -18.67 -43.15 -13.60
CA GLU A 337 -19.87 -43.69 -12.96
C GLU A 337 -21.05 -42.73 -13.17
N PRO A 338 -22.24 -43.25 -13.50
CA PRO A 338 -23.43 -42.42 -13.57
C PRO A 338 -23.77 -41.93 -12.16
N LEU A 339 -23.69 -40.61 -11.96
CA LEU A 339 -24.27 -39.94 -10.80
C LEU A 339 -25.78 -40.20 -10.79
N LYS A 340 -26.22 -41.20 -10.03
CA LYS A 340 -27.63 -41.35 -9.67
C LYS A 340 -27.98 -40.18 -8.76
N CYS A 341 -28.55 -39.13 -9.36
CA CYS A 341 -29.18 -38.05 -8.63
C CYS A 341 -30.48 -38.59 -8.02
N SER A 342 -30.55 -38.71 -6.69
CA SER A 342 -31.77 -39.12 -5.97
C SER A 342 -32.68 -37.94 -5.61
N THR A 343 -32.49 -36.77 -6.23
CA THR A 343 -33.40 -35.62 -6.02
C THR A 343 -34.48 -35.60 -7.08
N THR A 344 -35.71 -35.75 -6.59
CA THR A 344 -36.98 -35.75 -7.31
C THR A 344 -37.31 -34.37 -7.87
N THR A 345 -36.52 -33.90 -8.83
CA THR A 345 -36.92 -32.83 -9.75
C THR A 345 -36.49 -33.25 -11.13
N GLY A 346 -37.44 -33.83 -11.86
CA GLY A 346 -37.25 -34.33 -13.21
C GLY A 346 -36.83 -33.21 -14.14
N MET A 347 -35.56 -33.24 -14.53
CA MET A 347 -35.16 -32.94 -15.90
C MET A 347 -34.25 -34.10 -16.30
N ASN A 348 -34.81 -35.02 -17.08
CA ASN A 348 -34.03 -36.07 -17.74
C ASN A 348 -33.04 -35.40 -18.70
N MET A 349 -31.78 -35.81 -18.65
CA MET A 349 -30.82 -35.62 -19.75
C MET A 349 -31.12 -36.59 -20.88
#